data_AF-A0A2D3VYS0-F1
#
_entry.id   AF-A0A2D3VYS0-F1
#
_cell.length_a   1.000
_cell.length_b   1.000
_cell.length_c   1.000
_cell.angle_alpha   90.00
_cell.angle_beta   90.00
_cell.angle_gamma   90.00
#
_symmetry.space_group_name_H-M   'P 1'
#
loop_
_entity.id
_entity.type
_entity.pdbx_description
1 polymer ?
#
loop_
_entity_poly.entity_id
_entity_poly.type
_entity_poly.pdbx_seq_one_letter_code
_entity_poly.pdbx_strand_id
1 'polypeptide(L)'
;MLKVKIAKSETEVKDPHAEFALSSFVELKNEIDLMTKRMNEHKVVLIEKARTILGEDEVSTITFRVDTEAVKVSFGWDVKVSDEGVLQEILGERFQDLVTTSISFKPDEKLRKMALDDDGLKACLSIKEKAPSVAVIK
;
A
#
# COMPACT_ATOMS: atom_id res chain seq x y z
N MET A 1 -13.40 -16.81 -26.83
CA MET A 1 -12.05 -17.41 -26.86
C MET A 1 -11.09 -16.49 -26.16
N LEU A 2 -10.42 -17.00 -25.15
CA LEU A 2 -9.45 -16.26 -24.36
C LEU A 2 -8.11 -16.22 -25.09
N LYS A 3 -7.53 -15.03 -25.23
CA LYS A 3 -6.18 -14.85 -25.77
C LYS A 3 -5.19 -14.81 -24.63
N VAL A 4 -4.35 -15.84 -24.54
CA VAL A 4 -3.29 -15.94 -23.53
C VAL A 4 -1.98 -15.49 -24.15
N LYS A 5 -1.33 -14.49 -23.54
CA LYS A 5 0.01 -14.07 -23.94
C LYS A 5 1.03 -14.52 -22.91
N ILE A 6 2.03 -15.28 -23.35
CA ILE A 6 3.19 -15.69 -22.54
C ILE A 6 4.45 -15.17 -23.22
N ALA A 7 5.11 -14.20 -22.59
CA ALA A 7 6.24 -13.48 -23.18
C ALA A 7 5.90 -12.89 -24.57
N LYS A 8 6.41 -13.50 -25.65
CA LYS A 8 6.18 -13.06 -27.05
C LYS A 8 5.19 -13.93 -27.82
N SER A 9 4.75 -15.06 -27.28
CA SER A 9 3.75 -15.92 -27.92
C SER A 9 2.34 -15.56 -27.46
N GLU A 10 1.39 -15.67 -28.38
CA GLU A 10 -0.05 -15.54 -28.12
C GLU A 10 -0.74 -16.83 -28.59
N THR A 11 -1.61 -17.36 -27.73
CA THR A 11 -2.39 -18.56 -28.01
C THR A 11 -3.86 -18.32 -27.69
N GLU A 12 -4.74 -18.99 -28.43
CA GLU A 12 -6.18 -18.96 -28.16
C GLU A 12 -6.58 -20.20 -27.37
N VAL A 13 -7.27 -19.98 -26.26
CA VAL A 13 -7.78 -21.03 -25.37
C VAL A 13 -9.30 -20.87 -25.28
N LYS A 14 -10.03 -21.97 -25.52
CA LYS A 14 -11.48 -22.00 -25.35
C LYS A 14 -11.81 -22.46 -23.94
N ASP A 15 -12.04 -21.51 -23.04
CA ASP A 15 -12.46 -21.76 -21.67
C ASP A 15 -13.55 -20.75 -21.28
N PRO A 16 -14.84 -21.11 -21.42
CA PRO A 16 -15.95 -20.22 -21.10
C PRO A 16 -15.96 -19.73 -19.65
N HIS A 17 -15.44 -20.53 -18.71
CA HIS A 17 -15.42 -20.15 -17.29
C HIS A 17 -14.37 -19.08 -17.04
N ALA A 18 -13.16 -19.26 -17.59
CA ALA A 18 -12.11 -18.26 -17.50
C ALA A 18 -12.46 -16.96 -18.26
N GLU A 19 -13.14 -17.07 -19.41
CA GLU A 19 -13.63 -15.91 -20.18
C GLU A 19 -14.65 -15.08 -19.39
N PHE A 20 -15.61 -15.76 -18.75
CA PHE A 20 -16.58 -15.11 -17.87
C PHE A 20 -15.89 -14.47 -16.66
N ALA A 21 -15.02 -15.20 -15.97
CA ALA A 21 -14.30 -14.70 -14.80
C ALA A 21 -13.44 -13.47 -15.13
N LEU A 22 -12.74 -13.46 -16.27
CA LEU A 22 -11.98 -12.31 -16.75
C LEU A 22 -12.89 -11.09 -16.97
N SER A 23 -14.01 -11.29 -17.66
CA SER A 23 -14.95 -10.20 -17.98
C SER A 23 -15.56 -9.61 -16.70
N SER A 24 -16.09 -10.46 -15.81
CA SER A 24 -16.66 -10.03 -14.54
C SER A 24 -15.63 -9.38 -13.62
N PHE A 25 -14.39 -9.85 -13.61
CA PHE A 25 -13.32 -9.22 -12.82
C PHE A 25 -13.04 -7.79 -13.29
N VAL A 26 -12.98 -7.56 -14.61
CA VAL A 26 -12.77 -6.21 -15.18
C VAL A 26 -13.93 -5.29 -14.85
N GLU A 27 -15.17 -5.75 -14.98
CA GLU A 27 -16.37 -4.99 -14.63
C GLU A 27 -16.38 -4.58 -13.15
N LEU A 28 -16.21 -5.53 -12.24
CA LEU A 28 -16.16 -5.26 -10.81
C LEU A 28 -15.02 -4.30 -10.44
N LYS A 29 -13.85 -4.42 -11.07
CA LYS A 29 -12.75 -3.49 -10.83
C LYS A 29 -13.09 -2.06 -11.26
N ASN A 30 -13.78 -1.90 -12.39
CA ASN A 30 -14.23 -0.59 -12.85
C ASN A 30 -15.27 0.04 -11.90
N GLU A 31 -16.19 -0.77 -11.38
CA GLU A 31 -17.15 -0.33 -10.36
C GLU A 31 -16.44 0.11 -9.07
N ILE A 32 -15.48 -0.69 -8.58
CA ILE A 32 -14.67 -0.35 -7.40
C ILE A 32 -13.91 0.96 -7.64
N ASP A 33 -13.34 1.17 -8.83
CA ASP A 33 -12.62 2.41 -9.16
C ASP A 33 -13.55 3.62 -9.14
N LEU A 34 -14.76 3.48 -9.69
CA LEU A 34 -15.77 4.53 -9.66
C LEU A 34 -16.22 4.85 -8.23
N MET A 35 -16.50 3.83 -7.42
CA MET A 35 -16.91 4.00 -6.02
C MET A 35 -15.79 4.60 -5.18
N THR A 36 -14.54 4.20 -5.42
CA THR A 36 -13.36 4.78 -4.76
C THR A 36 -13.23 6.27 -5.09
N LYS A 37 -13.46 6.65 -6.36
CA LYS A 37 -13.46 8.06 -6.76
C LYS A 37 -14.53 8.86 -6.00
N ARG A 38 -15.77 8.39 -6.00
CA ARG A 38 -16.90 9.05 -5.28
C ARG A 38 -16.64 9.14 -3.77
N MET A 39 -16.13 8.08 -3.16
CA MET A 39 -15.76 8.09 -1.74
C MET A 39 -14.68 9.15 -1.47
N ASN A 40 -13.69 9.29 -2.34
CA ASN A 40 -12.63 10.29 -2.16
C ASN A 40 -13.16 11.73 -2.31
N GLU A 41 -14.15 11.97 -3.18
CA GLU A 41 -14.84 13.27 -3.27
C GLU A 41 -15.50 13.63 -1.93
N HIS A 42 -16.18 12.69 -1.27
CA HIS A 42 -16.76 12.92 0.06
C HIS A 42 -15.70 13.08 1.17
N LYS A 43 -14.57 12.34 1.10
CA LYS A 43 -13.46 12.53 2.05
C LYS A 43 -12.94 13.96 2.03
N VAL A 44 -12.80 14.58 0.85
CA VAL A 44 -12.36 15.98 0.73
C VAL A 44 -13.29 16.90 1.50
N VAL A 45 -14.61 16.77 1.30
CA VAL A 45 -15.62 17.59 2.00
C VAL A 45 -15.52 17.42 3.53
N LEU A 46 -15.38 16.18 4.01
CA LEU A 46 -15.26 15.92 5.45
C LEU A 46 -13.96 16.49 6.04
N ILE A 47 -12.84 16.40 5.32
CA ILE A 47 -11.55 16.94 5.73
C ILE A 47 -11.60 18.48 5.79
N GLU A 48 -12.17 19.12 4.77
CA GLU A 48 -12.34 20.58 4.75
C GLU A 48 -13.19 21.03 5.94
N LYS A 49 -14.32 20.35 6.18
CA LYS A 49 -15.21 20.67 7.30
C LYS A 49 -14.52 20.45 8.65
N ALA A 50 -13.75 19.37 8.78
CA ALA A 50 -12.96 19.09 9.98
C ALA A 50 -11.94 20.20 10.26
N ARG A 51 -11.22 20.67 9.22
CA ARG A 51 -10.27 21.80 9.35
C ARG A 51 -10.98 23.07 9.78
N THR A 52 -12.15 23.38 9.22
CA THR A 52 -12.92 24.57 9.62
C THR A 52 -13.38 24.51 11.07
N ILE A 53 -13.77 23.32 11.57
CA ILE A 53 -14.26 23.17 12.95
C ILE A 53 -13.10 23.20 13.96
N LEU A 54 -12.00 22.52 13.66
CA LEU A 54 -10.84 22.48 14.54
C LEU A 54 -10.08 23.82 14.56
N GLY A 55 -10.06 24.57 13.46
CA GLY A 55 -9.36 25.86 13.43
C GLY A 55 -7.87 25.71 13.78
N GLU A 56 -7.42 26.45 14.80
CA GLU A 56 -6.06 26.40 15.35
C GLU A 56 -5.90 25.41 16.51
N ASP A 57 -6.95 24.66 16.85
CA ASP A 57 -6.93 23.73 17.97
C ASP A 57 -5.90 22.60 17.72
N GLU A 58 -5.08 22.29 18.72
CA GLU A 58 -4.02 21.26 18.61
C GLU A 58 -4.59 19.83 18.52
N VAL A 59 -5.91 19.69 18.62
CA VAL A 59 -6.61 18.42 18.58
C VAL A 59 -6.48 17.79 17.20
N SER A 60 -5.73 16.69 17.15
CA SER A 60 -5.40 15.97 15.93
C SER A 60 -6.54 15.11 15.38
N THR A 61 -7.73 15.10 15.98
CA THR A 61 -8.82 14.20 15.59
C THR A 61 -10.20 14.77 15.87
N ILE A 62 -11.13 14.59 14.94
CA ILE A 62 -12.56 14.88 15.10
C ILE A 62 -13.41 13.69 14.64
N THR A 63 -14.60 13.52 15.21
CA THR A 63 -15.57 12.49 14.79
C THR A 63 -16.89 13.12 14.44
N PHE A 64 -17.37 12.89 13.21
CA PHE A 64 -18.71 13.25 12.75
C PHE A 64 -19.67 12.10 13.01
N ARG A 65 -20.91 12.40 13.40
CA ARG A 65 -21.98 11.40 13.57
C ARG A 65 -23.31 11.93 13.03
N VAL A 66 -24.07 11.04 12.38
CA VAL A 66 -25.46 11.24 11.97
C VAL A 66 -26.18 9.93 12.25
N ASP A 67 -27.23 9.96 13.08
CA ASP A 67 -27.96 8.77 13.54
C ASP A 67 -27.02 7.67 14.07
N THR A 68 -26.99 6.51 13.43
CA THR A 68 -26.13 5.36 13.78
C THR A 68 -24.78 5.37 13.07
N GLU A 69 -24.52 6.32 12.17
CA GLU A 69 -23.32 6.40 11.36
C GLU A 69 -22.27 7.32 12.01
N ALA A 70 -20.99 6.96 11.88
CA ALA A 70 -19.88 7.73 12.41
C ALA A 70 -18.66 7.68 11.50
N VAL A 71 -18.01 8.82 11.31
CA VAL A 71 -16.73 8.93 10.59
C VAL A 71 -15.73 9.72 11.42
N LYS A 72 -14.57 9.11 11.67
CA LYS A 72 -13.44 9.77 12.33
C LYS A 72 -12.49 10.35 11.28
N VAL A 73 -12.12 11.62 11.46
CA VAL A 73 -11.07 12.29 10.70
C VAL A 73 -9.91 12.54 11.66
N SER A 74 -8.73 12.02 11.31
CA SER A 74 -7.49 12.24 12.06
C SER A 74 -6.49 12.97 11.19
N PHE A 75 -5.91 14.02 11.76
CA PHE A 75 -4.75 14.72 11.26
C PHE A 75 -3.52 14.17 11.97
N GLY A 76 -2.45 13.97 11.23
CA GLY A 76 -1.19 13.48 11.76
C GLY A 76 -0.06 13.95 10.87
N TRP A 77 1.16 13.91 11.41
CA TRP A 77 2.37 14.34 10.72
C TRP A 77 3.22 13.12 10.40
N ASP A 78 3.58 12.94 9.13
CA ASP A 78 4.60 11.97 8.72
C ASP A 78 5.96 12.64 8.86
N VAL A 79 6.58 12.51 10.03
CA VAL A 79 7.90 13.07 10.34
C VAL A 79 8.97 12.03 10.02
N LYS A 80 9.84 12.35 9.06
CA LYS A 80 10.97 11.51 8.67
C LYS A 80 12.28 12.24 8.95
N VAL A 81 13.27 11.49 9.40
CA VAL A 81 14.64 11.99 9.51
C VAL A 81 15.19 12.18 8.09
N SER A 82 15.41 13.43 7.70
CA SER A 82 15.99 13.77 6.38
C SER A 82 17.52 13.79 6.41
N ASP A 83 18.09 14.20 7.55
CA ASP A 83 19.52 14.25 7.80
C ASP A 83 19.79 13.78 9.22
N GLU A 84 20.39 12.60 9.35
CA GLU A 84 20.73 12.00 10.64
C GLU A 84 21.79 12.81 11.38
N GLY A 85 22.80 13.31 10.67
CA GLY A 85 23.93 14.03 11.27
C GLY A 85 23.49 15.34 11.90
N VAL A 86 22.69 16.13 11.17
CA VAL A 86 22.13 17.39 11.69
C VAL A 86 21.18 17.12 12.86
N LEU A 87 20.35 16.07 12.77
CA LEU A 87 19.44 15.73 13.85
C LEU A 87 20.18 15.29 15.11
N GLN A 88 21.28 14.53 14.96
CA GLN A 88 22.14 14.11 16.06
C GLN A 88 22.86 15.28 16.71
N GLU A 89 23.31 16.28 15.93
CA GLU A 89 23.90 17.51 16.46
C GLU A 89 22.89 18.31 17.30
N ILE A 90 21.64 18.46 16.82
CA ILE A 90 20.58 19.19 17.51
C ILE A 90 20.12 18.48 18.79
N LEU A 91 19.90 17.17 18.73
CA LEU A 91 19.37 16.39 19.86
C LEU A 91 20.47 16.04 20.89
N GLY A 92 21.74 16.04 20.47
CA GLY A 92 22.87 15.71 21.32
C GLY A 92 22.69 14.37 22.02
N GLU A 93 22.87 14.36 23.34
CA GLU A 93 22.76 13.15 24.17
C GLU A 93 21.36 12.52 24.13
N ARG A 94 20.30 13.31 23.85
CA ARG A 94 18.92 12.81 23.79
C ARG A 94 18.59 12.06 22.50
N PHE A 95 19.50 12.04 21.52
CA PHE A 95 19.24 11.38 20.23
C PHE A 95 18.87 9.90 20.43
N GLN A 96 19.63 9.17 21.26
CA GLN A 96 19.40 7.75 21.51
C GLN A 96 18.11 7.47 22.31
N ASP A 97 17.62 8.46 23.08
CA ASP A 97 16.37 8.34 23.83
C ASP A 97 15.13 8.54 22.94
N LEU A 98 15.28 9.31 21.85
CA LEU A 98 14.18 9.77 21.01
C LEU A 98 14.14 9.10 19.63
N VAL A 99 15.23 8.45 19.21
CA VAL A 99 15.37 7.83 17.89
C VAL A 99 15.73 6.36 18.06
N THR A 100 14.92 5.48 17.47
CA THR A 100 15.22 4.04 17.38
C THR A 100 15.85 3.72 16.03
N THR A 101 17.06 3.17 16.04
CA THR A 101 17.76 2.75 14.83
C THR A 101 17.47 1.28 14.51
N SER A 102 17.04 1.02 13.28
CA SER A 102 16.85 -0.35 12.75
C SER A 102 17.62 -0.56 11.47
N ILE A 103 18.43 -1.62 11.40
CA ILE A 103 19.13 -2.02 10.18
C ILE A 103 18.29 -3.08 9.46
N SER A 104 17.92 -2.82 8.21
CA SER A 104 17.22 -3.79 7.36
C SER A 104 18.10 -4.23 6.19
N PHE A 105 18.32 -5.53 6.04
CA PHE A 105 18.99 -6.09 4.87
C PHE A 105 17.96 -6.42 3.80
N LYS A 106 18.08 -5.80 2.62
CA LYS A 106 17.24 -6.12 1.46
C LYS A 106 18.05 -7.03 0.52
N PRO A 107 17.63 -8.29 0.30
CA PRO A 107 18.38 -9.19 -0.57
C PRO A 107 18.24 -8.76 -2.02
N ASP A 108 19.37 -8.68 -2.72
CA ASP A 108 19.42 -8.40 -4.15
C ASP A 108 18.96 -9.57 -5.01
N GLU A 109 18.70 -9.30 -6.29
CA GLU A 109 18.19 -10.30 -7.24
C GLU A 109 19.08 -11.55 -7.32
N LYS A 110 20.41 -11.37 -7.30
CA LYS A 110 21.38 -12.47 -7.38
C LYS A 110 21.25 -13.42 -6.18
N LEU A 111 21.13 -12.89 -4.98
CA LEU A 111 20.93 -13.68 -3.75
C LEU A 111 19.59 -14.42 -3.77
N ARG A 112 18.53 -13.79 -4.30
CA ARG A 112 17.21 -14.44 -4.42
C ARG A 112 17.24 -15.65 -5.37
N LYS A 113 17.92 -15.55 -6.51
CA LYS A 113 18.04 -16.66 -7.48
C LYS A 113 18.82 -17.83 -6.88
N MET A 114 20.00 -17.54 -6.32
CA MET A 114 20.84 -18.55 -5.66
C MET A 114 20.08 -19.31 -4.55
N ALA A 115 19.33 -18.58 -3.72
CA ALA A 115 18.54 -19.16 -2.65
C ALA A 115 17.38 -20.06 -3.13
N LEU A 116 16.95 -19.98 -4.39
CA LEU A 116 15.91 -20.87 -4.94
C LEU A 116 16.51 -22.16 -5.52
N ASP A 117 17.74 -22.08 -6.05
CA ASP A 117 18.45 -23.18 -6.73
C ASP A 117 19.10 -24.21 -5.77
N ASP A 118 18.83 -24.10 -4.47
CA ASP A 118 19.24 -24.99 -3.37
C ASP A 118 20.76 -25.03 -3.07
N ASP A 119 21.24 -23.95 -2.47
CA ASP A 119 22.65 -23.72 -2.12
C ASP A 119 22.93 -23.72 -0.59
N GLY A 120 21.98 -24.16 0.22
CA GLY A 120 22.07 -24.10 1.70
C GLY A 120 21.79 -22.70 2.29
N LEU A 121 21.68 -21.63 1.48
CA LEU A 121 21.32 -20.29 1.97
C LEU A 121 19.86 -20.20 2.45
N LYS A 122 19.00 -21.12 2.00
CA LYS A 122 17.60 -21.23 2.47
C LYS A 122 17.50 -21.31 3.99
N ALA A 123 18.48 -21.90 4.67
CA ALA A 123 18.49 -22.01 6.14
C ALA A 123 18.56 -20.64 6.83
N CYS A 124 19.13 -19.63 6.16
CA CYS A 124 19.29 -18.27 6.68
C CYS A 124 18.26 -17.28 6.11
N LEU A 125 17.33 -17.76 5.27
CA LEU A 125 16.40 -16.91 4.53
C LEU A 125 14.95 -17.36 4.76
N SER A 126 14.06 -16.42 5.09
CA SER A 126 12.62 -16.71 5.10
C SER A 126 12.07 -16.57 3.69
N ILE A 127 12.05 -17.68 2.95
CA ILE A 127 11.50 -17.73 1.59
C ILE A 127 10.04 -18.16 1.68
N LYS A 128 9.14 -17.26 1.31
CA LYS A 128 7.71 -17.53 1.13
C LYS A 128 7.32 -17.15 -0.28
N GLU A 129 6.59 -18.04 -0.95
CA GLU A 129 5.96 -17.69 -2.21
C GLU A 129 5.02 -16.50 -1.97
N LYS A 130 5.12 -15.48 -2.82
CA LYS A 130 4.17 -14.37 -2.77
C LYS A 130 2.84 -14.85 -3.31
N ALA A 131 1.75 -14.44 -2.66
CA ALA A 131 0.44 -14.62 -3.23
C ALA A 131 0.40 -14.05 -4.66
N PRO A 132 -0.17 -14.78 -5.64
CA PRO A 132 -0.36 -14.26 -6.98
C PRO A 132 -1.14 -12.95 -6.95
N SER A 133 -0.73 -11.98 -7.77
CA SER A 133 -1.43 -10.70 -7.91
C SER A 133 -2.17 -10.63 -9.23
N VAL A 134 -3.44 -10.26 -9.20
CA VAL A 134 -4.26 -10.01 -10.39
C VAL A 134 -4.47 -8.50 -10.52
N ALA A 135 -4.26 -7.97 -11.73
CA ALA A 135 -4.45 -6.56 -12.04
C ALA A 135 -5.06 -6.41 -13.43
N VAL A 136 -5.95 -5.43 -13.57
CA VAL A 136 -6.44 -5.01 -14.90
C VAL A 136 -5.33 -4.20 -15.56
N ILE A 137 -4.96 -4.61 -16.78
CA ILE A 137 -4.01 -3.88 -17.64
C ILE A 137 -4.85 -2.91 -18.48
N LYS A 138 -4.50 -1.62 -18.46
CA LYS A 138 -5.13 -0.57 -19.28
C LYS A 138 -4.17 -0.12 -20.37
#